data_AF-A0A1X0FT18-F1
#
_entry.id   AF-A0A1X0FT18-F1
#
_cell.length_a   1.000
_cell.length_b   1.000
_cell.length_c   1.000
_cell.angle_alpha   90.00
_cell.angle_beta   90.00
_cell.angle_gamma   90.00
#
_symmetry.space_group_name_H-M   'P 1'
#
loop_
_entity.id
_entity.type
_entity.pdbx_description
1 polymer ?
#
loop_
_entity_poly.entity_id
_entity_poly.type
_entity_poly.pdbx_seq_one_letter_code
_entity_poly.pdbx_strand_id
1 'polypeptide(L)'
;MVGNTVQEVPLGNELLPLLANTERALVRTMREHLDSLDLAPAAQQPADDRPRTPTELLRALLDRSMYTRPDDSRDLLYMDLLSALVPDEARILAALSDGSAYPVVHIAEPGAGNNPAFVLQNASTIGRSAGVSLNRYTPLYLTRMLGLGLAQIGPEAPELYDDYEMLLTDPTVRAALGLARRGIRAARVIRRTVRMTDLGQELWEAIT
;
A
#
# COMPACT_ATOMS: atom_id res chain seq x y z
N MET A 1 10.01 -61.52 -21.11
CA MET A 1 11.06 -61.88 -20.14
C MET A 1 11.95 -60.65 -20.03
N VAL A 2 11.83 -59.82 -18.98
CA VAL A 2 12.41 -60.00 -17.62
C VAL A 2 13.90 -60.35 -17.73
N GLY A 3 14.87 -59.64 -17.18
CA GLY A 3 14.91 -58.47 -16.31
C GLY A 3 16.37 -57.99 -16.23
N ASN A 4 16.57 -56.67 -16.13
CA ASN A 4 17.19 -55.99 -14.99
C ASN A 4 18.62 -56.43 -14.61
N THR A 5 19.60 -55.54 -14.81
CA THR A 5 20.80 -55.46 -13.95
C THR A 5 21.25 -54.01 -13.79
N VAL A 6 20.94 -53.49 -12.61
CA VAL A 6 21.77 -52.69 -11.70
C VAL A 6 22.53 -51.49 -12.29
N GLN A 7 22.03 -50.33 -11.88
CA GLN A 7 22.59 -49.01 -11.99
C GLN A 7 23.78 -48.85 -11.03
N GLU A 8 25.01 -48.90 -11.55
CA GLU A 8 26.15 -48.27 -10.89
C GLU A 8 26.19 -46.80 -11.29
N VAL A 9 26.20 -45.91 -10.29
CA VAL A 9 26.43 -44.48 -10.47
C VAL A 9 27.88 -44.19 -10.09
N PRO A 10 28.77 -43.85 -11.04
CA PRO A 10 30.01 -43.18 -10.70
C PRO A 10 29.76 -41.67 -10.68
N LEU A 11 29.89 -41.10 -9.49
CA LEU A 11 30.03 -39.67 -9.28
C LEU A 11 31.34 -39.16 -9.89
N GLY A 12 31.24 -38.01 -10.55
CA GLY A 12 32.31 -37.02 -10.60
C GLY A 12 33.17 -36.98 -11.86
N ASN A 13 32.62 -36.47 -12.97
CA ASN A 13 33.25 -35.39 -13.78
C ASN A 13 32.52 -34.98 -15.07
N GLU A 14 31.33 -35.51 -15.39
CA GLU A 14 30.73 -35.32 -16.73
C GLU A 14 29.67 -34.21 -16.86
N LEU A 15 29.47 -33.35 -15.86
CA LEU A 15 28.36 -32.37 -15.88
C LEU A 15 28.64 -31.03 -16.56
N LEU A 16 29.85 -30.81 -17.11
CA LEU A 16 30.22 -29.51 -17.70
C LEU A 16 30.00 -29.34 -19.21
N PRO A 17 29.93 -30.37 -20.08
CA PRO A 17 29.63 -30.12 -21.51
C PRO A 17 28.13 -30.08 -21.84
N LEU A 18 27.23 -30.48 -20.93
CA LEU A 18 25.79 -30.60 -21.24
C LEU A 18 25.01 -29.27 -21.13
N LEU A 19 25.57 -28.25 -20.46
CA LEU A 19 24.90 -26.94 -20.31
C LEU A 19 25.15 -25.97 -21.47
N ALA A 20 26.22 -26.16 -22.25
CA ALA A 20 26.57 -25.25 -23.34
C ALA A 20 25.68 -25.42 -24.60
N ASN A 21 25.06 -26.59 -24.76
CA ASN A 21 24.20 -26.88 -25.92
C ASN A 21 22.72 -26.50 -25.68
N THR A 22 22.29 -26.35 -24.43
CA THR A 22 20.93 -25.89 -24.09
C THR A 22 20.77 -24.37 -24.21
N GLU A 23 21.85 -23.61 -24.01
CA GLU A 23 21.81 -22.14 -24.06
C GLU A 23 21.49 -21.61 -25.47
N ARG A 24 22.09 -22.20 -26.51
CA ARG A 24 21.84 -21.75 -27.91
C ARG A 24 20.44 -22.10 -28.41
N ALA A 25 19.87 -23.21 -27.93
CA ALA A 25 18.50 -23.57 -28.26
C ALA A 25 17.52 -22.55 -27.67
N LEU A 26 17.72 -22.17 -26.41
CA LEU A 26 16.86 -21.20 -25.71
C LEU A 26 16.90 -19.80 -26.34
N VAL A 27 18.10 -19.32 -26.72
CA VAL A 27 18.25 -18.01 -27.38
C VAL A 27 17.54 -17.98 -28.73
N ARG A 28 17.53 -19.10 -29.46
CA ARG A 28 16.84 -19.20 -30.75
C ARG A 28 15.33 -19.17 -30.58
N THR A 29 14.80 -19.92 -29.61
CA THR A 29 13.36 -19.93 -29.31
C THR A 29 12.89 -18.56 -28.79
N MET A 30 13.70 -17.87 -27.97
CA MET A 30 13.40 -16.52 -27.51
C MET A 30 13.42 -15.50 -28.65
N ARG A 31 14.35 -15.62 -29.61
CA ARG A 31 14.38 -14.77 -30.81
C ARG A 31 13.16 -15.01 -31.70
N GLU A 32 12.80 -16.27 -31.92
CA GLU A 32 11.60 -16.63 -32.69
C GLU A 32 10.31 -16.10 -32.00
N HIS A 33 10.27 -16.10 -30.67
CA HIS A 33 9.15 -15.50 -29.93
C HIS A 33 9.15 -13.96 -30.00
N LEU A 34 10.32 -13.31 -29.94
CA LEU A 34 10.45 -11.85 -30.12
C LEU A 34 10.08 -11.42 -31.55
N ASP A 35 10.54 -12.13 -32.57
CA ASP A 35 10.20 -11.86 -33.97
C ASP A 35 8.70 -12.06 -34.22
N SER A 36 8.04 -12.98 -33.48
CA SER A 36 6.59 -13.17 -33.55
C SER A 36 5.78 -12.02 -32.91
N LEU A 37 6.38 -11.27 -31.98
CA LEU A 37 5.76 -10.08 -31.37
C LEU A 37 5.92 -8.84 -32.25
N ASP A 38 6.99 -8.76 -33.06
CA ASP A 38 7.25 -7.65 -33.99
C ASP A 38 6.48 -7.73 -35.33
N LEU A 39 5.81 -8.84 -35.61
CA LEU A 39 5.06 -9.07 -36.87
C LEU A 39 3.53 -9.01 -36.73
N ALA A 40 3.00 -8.63 -35.56
CA ALA A 40 1.61 -8.19 -35.51
C ALA A 40 1.51 -6.86 -36.28
N PRO A 41 0.61 -6.73 -37.28
CA PRO A 41 0.41 -5.45 -37.95
C PRO A 41 0.06 -4.45 -36.86
N ALA A 42 0.88 -3.40 -36.76
CA ALA A 42 0.67 -2.28 -35.87
C ALA A 42 -0.75 -1.75 -36.09
N ALA A 43 -1.69 -2.21 -35.26
CA ALA A 43 -2.81 -1.39 -34.88
C ALA A 43 -2.17 -0.09 -34.44
N GLN A 44 -2.48 1.00 -35.13
CA GLN A 44 -1.99 2.33 -34.77
C GLN A 44 -2.37 2.56 -33.31
N GLN A 45 -1.44 2.25 -32.41
CA GLN A 45 -1.47 2.73 -31.05
C GLN A 45 -1.48 4.24 -31.23
N PRO A 46 -2.50 4.96 -30.72
CA PRO A 46 -2.46 6.41 -30.75
C PRO A 46 -1.10 6.82 -30.21
N ALA A 47 -0.41 7.69 -30.95
CA ALA A 47 0.91 8.17 -30.60
C ALA A 47 0.95 8.41 -29.10
N ASP A 48 1.94 7.83 -28.41
CA ASP A 48 2.08 7.93 -26.97
C ASP A 48 2.31 9.41 -26.60
N ASP A 49 1.21 10.15 -26.45
CA ASP A 49 1.16 11.57 -26.11
C ASP A 49 1.40 11.76 -24.60
N ARG A 50 1.99 10.75 -23.96
CA ARG A 50 2.46 10.82 -22.58
C ARG A 50 3.64 11.80 -22.54
N PRO A 51 3.56 12.87 -21.75
CA PRO A 51 4.63 13.85 -21.64
C PRO A 51 5.93 13.16 -21.23
N ARG A 52 7.02 13.44 -21.96
CA ARG A 52 8.30 12.73 -21.82
C ARG A 52 9.18 13.37 -20.75
N THR A 53 8.85 14.60 -20.35
CA THR A 53 9.54 15.34 -19.29
C THR A 53 8.56 15.91 -18.26
N PRO A 54 8.98 16.10 -16.99
CA PRO A 54 8.16 16.77 -15.98
C PRO A 54 7.68 18.17 -16.40
N THR A 55 8.49 18.90 -17.17
CA THR A 55 8.14 20.24 -17.69
C THR A 55 7.01 20.17 -18.72
N GLU A 56 7.06 19.19 -19.63
CA GLU A 56 5.97 18.96 -20.59
C GLU A 56 4.68 18.55 -19.88
N LEU A 57 4.77 17.68 -18.85
CA LEU A 57 3.61 17.29 -18.05
C LEU A 57 2.98 18.48 -17.34
N LEU A 58 3.79 19.31 -16.67
CA LEU A 58 3.29 20.51 -15.99
C LEU A 58 2.63 21.48 -17.00
N ARG A 59 3.25 21.68 -18.15
CA ARG A 59 2.69 22.54 -19.20
C ARG A 59 1.35 22.01 -19.71
N ALA A 60 1.24 20.72 -19.97
CA ALA A 60 -0.01 20.09 -20.38
C ALA A 60 -1.11 20.23 -19.32
N LEU A 61 -0.77 20.07 -18.03
CA LEU A 61 -1.70 20.29 -16.92
C LEU A 61 -2.19 21.74 -16.86
N LEU A 62 -1.28 22.72 -16.99
CA LEU A 62 -1.63 24.13 -16.99
C LEU A 62 -2.50 24.51 -18.20
N ASP A 63 -2.15 24.04 -19.39
CA ASP A 63 -2.94 24.27 -20.61
C ASP A 63 -4.34 23.66 -20.49
N ARG A 64 -4.46 22.46 -19.90
CA ARG A 64 -5.76 21.83 -19.64
C ARG A 64 -6.57 22.62 -18.61
N SER A 65 -5.94 23.15 -17.56
CA SER A 65 -6.62 23.89 -16.49
C SER A 65 -7.35 25.14 -17.02
N MET A 66 -6.86 25.78 -18.08
CA MET A 66 -7.45 26.99 -18.67
C MET A 66 -8.86 26.77 -19.24
N TYR A 67 -9.19 25.53 -19.62
CA TYR A 67 -10.45 25.19 -20.28
C TYR A 67 -11.33 24.22 -19.48
N THR A 68 -10.87 23.80 -18.30
CA THR A 68 -11.58 22.81 -17.48
C THR A 68 -12.62 23.50 -16.61
N ARG A 69 -13.86 22.98 -16.58
CA ARG A 69 -14.91 23.50 -15.70
C ARG A 69 -14.67 23.04 -14.25
N PRO A 70 -15.22 23.74 -13.25
CA PRO A 70 -15.08 23.33 -11.85
C PRO A 70 -15.55 21.90 -11.57
N ASP A 71 -16.69 21.49 -12.15
CA ASP A 71 -17.22 20.14 -11.94
C ASP A 71 -16.34 19.06 -12.59
N ASP A 72 -15.87 19.30 -13.83
CA ASP A 72 -14.90 18.43 -14.50
C ASP A 72 -13.59 18.29 -13.67
N SER A 73 -13.17 19.36 -12.99
CA SER A 73 -11.98 19.36 -12.13
C SER A 73 -12.18 18.52 -10.86
N ARG A 74 -13.39 18.55 -10.28
CA ARG A 74 -13.75 17.72 -9.13
C ARG A 74 -13.77 16.25 -9.49
N ASP A 75 -14.38 15.90 -10.62
CA ASP A 75 -14.42 14.51 -11.08
C ASP A 75 -13.02 13.95 -11.31
N LEU A 76 -12.12 14.74 -11.92
CA LEU A 76 -10.72 14.35 -12.10
C LEU A 76 -9.99 14.16 -10.76
N LEU A 77 -10.21 15.04 -9.79
CA LEU A 77 -9.64 14.89 -8.45
C LEU A 77 -10.14 13.61 -7.77
N TYR A 78 -11.45 13.34 -7.83
CA TYR A 78 -12.04 12.16 -7.21
C TYR A 78 -11.56 10.87 -7.85
N MET A 79 -11.44 10.85 -9.18
CA MET A 79 -10.87 9.70 -9.88
C MET A 79 -9.40 9.49 -9.52
N ASP A 80 -8.60 10.55 -9.40
CA ASP A 80 -7.19 10.44 -8.98
C ASP A 80 -7.09 9.86 -7.56
N LEU A 81 -7.84 10.42 -6.60
CA LEU A 81 -7.87 9.95 -5.21
C LEU A 81 -8.28 8.48 -5.11
N LEU A 82 -9.36 8.08 -5.79
CA LEU A 82 -9.84 6.69 -5.78
C LEU A 82 -8.85 5.74 -6.47
N SER A 83 -8.18 6.19 -7.53
CA SER A 83 -7.18 5.38 -8.25
C SER A 83 -5.92 5.12 -7.41
N ALA A 84 -5.63 5.99 -6.43
CA ALA A 84 -4.52 5.84 -5.51
C ALA A 84 -4.80 4.84 -4.37
N LEU A 85 -6.08 4.49 -4.14
CA LEU A 85 -6.48 3.59 -3.06
C LEU A 85 -6.30 2.12 -3.42
N VAL A 86 -5.86 1.33 -2.45
CA VAL A 86 -5.96 -0.13 -2.52
C VAL A 86 -7.34 -0.59 -2.01
N PRO A 87 -7.79 -1.81 -2.36
CA PRO A 87 -9.11 -2.30 -1.95
C PRO A 87 -9.35 -2.29 -0.43
N ASP A 88 -8.32 -2.59 0.37
CA ASP A 88 -8.42 -2.54 1.83
C ASP A 88 -8.55 -1.09 2.36
N GLU A 89 -7.95 -0.09 1.70
CA GLU A 89 -8.14 1.33 2.05
C GLU A 89 -9.54 1.81 1.67
N ALA A 90 -10.08 1.36 0.54
CA ALA A 90 -11.46 1.65 0.16
C ALA A 90 -12.47 1.07 1.18
N ARG A 91 -12.20 -0.11 1.74
CA ARG A 91 -12.99 -0.66 2.85
C ARG A 91 -12.92 0.22 4.10
N ILE A 92 -11.73 0.72 4.45
CA ILE A 92 -11.56 1.63 5.57
C ILE A 92 -12.32 2.94 5.31
N LEU A 93 -12.26 3.48 4.10
CA LEU A 93 -13.01 4.68 3.71
C LEU A 93 -14.52 4.48 3.91
N ALA A 94 -15.05 3.34 3.46
CA ALA A 94 -16.46 2.98 3.68
C ALA A 94 -16.83 2.84 5.16
N ALA A 95 -15.91 2.35 6.01
CA ALA A 95 -16.15 2.23 7.44
C ALA A 95 -16.10 3.58 8.19
N LEU A 96 -15.53 4.62 7.58
CA LEU A 96 -15.48 5.98 8.12
C LEU A 96 -16.64 6.86 7.64
N SER A 97 -17.38 6.42 6.62
CA SER A 97 -18.38 7.25 5.91
C SER A 97 -19.64 7.56 6.72
N ASP A 98 -19.88 6.83 7.80
CA ASP A 98 -20.98 7.05 8.73
C ASP A 98 -20.66 8.12 9.80
N GLY A 99 -19.47 8.73 9.73
CA GLY A 99 -18.98 9.71 10.70
C GLY A 99 -18.40 9.10 11.98
N SER A 100 -18.31 7.78 12.06
CA SER A 100 -17.71 7.07 13.19
C SER A 100 -16.25 7.45 13.39
N ALA A 101 -15.82 7.41 14.67
CA ALA A 101 -14.41 7.47 15.02
C ALA A 101 -13.91 6.15 15.51
N TYR A 102 -12.63 5.90 15.20
CA TYR A 102 -11.94 4.72 15.68
C TYR A 102 -10.72 5.12 16.52
N PRO A 103 -10.40 4.36 17.57
CA PRO A 103 -9.22 4.62 18.38
C PRO A 103 -7.95 4.44 17.54
N VAL A 104 -6.99 5.34 17.78
CA VAL A 104 -5.64 5.27 17.25
C VAL A 104 -4.65 5.32 18.41
N VAL A 105 -3.63 4.47 18.37
CA VAL A 105 -2.52 4.49 19.31
C VAL A 105 -1.21 4.66 18.55
N HIS A 106 -0.38 5.56 19.06
CA HIS A 106 1.03 5.66 18.68
C HIS A 106 1.88 5.24 19.87
N ILE A 107 2.96 4.52 19.58
CA ILE A 107 3.95 4.08 20.56
C ILE A 107 5.24 4.84 20.32
N ALA A 108 5.63 5.64 21.30
CA ALA A 108 6.87 6.41 21.27
C ALA A 108 7.88 5.87 22.28
N GLU A 109 9.15 6.03 21.95
CA GLU A 109 10.25 5.75 22.87
C GLU A 109 10.19 6.70 24.08
N PRO A 110 10.65 6.27 25.27
CA PRO A 110 10.79 7.15 26.41
C PRO A 110 11.88 8.19 26.12
N GLY A 111 11.53 9.46 26.29
CA GLY A 111 12.43 10.58 26.03
C GLY A 111 11.66 11.90 25.95
N ALA A 112 12.30 12.96 26.45
CA ALA A 112 11.70 14.27 26.62
C ALA A 112 12.17 15.20 25.51
N GLY A 113 11.31 15.38 24.52
CA GLY A 113 11.38 16.45 23.54
C GLY A 113 10.00 16.70 22.97
N ASN A 114 9.80 17.84 22.33
CA ASN A 114 8.55 18.12 21.61
C ASN A 114 8.34 17.18 20.41
N ASN A 115 9.39 16.49 19.96
CA ASN A 115 9.31 15.55 18.85
C ASN A 115 9.52 14.10 19.34
N PRO A 116 8.45 13.35 19.63
CA PRO A 116 8.56 11.95 20.02
C PRO A 116 9.07 11.08 18.86
N ALA A 117 10.06 10.23 19.14
CA ALA A 117 10.49 9.18 18.23
C ALA A 117 9.50 8.00 18.33
N PHE A 118 8.78 7.72 17.24
CA PHE A 118 7.77 6.67 17.20
C PHE A 118 8.34 5.34 16.73
N VAL A 119 8.02 4.28 17.46
CA VAL A 119 8.25 2.88 17.03
C VAL A 119 7.06 2.33 16.26
N LEU A 120 5.85 2.80 16.59
CA LEU A 120 4.62 2.47 15.90
C LEU A 120 3.73 3.70 15.83
N GLN A 121 3.14 3.96 14.66
CA GLN A 121 2.16 5.02 14.45
C GLN A 121 0.90 4.43 13.83
N ASN A 122 -0.23 5.08 14.05
CA ASN A 122 -1.49 4.77 13.35
C ASN A 122 -2.01 3.34 13.61
N ALA A 123 -1.67 2.72 14.74
CA ALA A 123 -2.31 1.46 15.12
C ALA A 123 -3.77 1.73 15.48
N SER A 124 -4.71 0.97 14.91
CA SER A 124 -6.13 1.22 15.09
C SER A 124 -6.94 -0.07 14.98
N THR A 125 -8.13 -0.08 15.60
CA THR A 125 -9.10 -1.17 15.49
C THR A 125 -9.86 -1.15 14.16
N ILE A 126 -9.80 -0.04 13.42
CA ILE A 126 -10.58 0.18 12.20
C ILE A 126 -10.36 -0.90 11.13
N GLY A 127 -9.16 -1.47 11.02
CA GLY A 127 -8.91 -2.55 10.07
C GLY A 127 -9.85 -3.74 10.30
N ARG A 128 -10.06 -4.12 11.57
CA ARG A 128 -10.97 -5.21 11.92
C ARG A 128 -12.42 -4.83 11.64
N SER A 129 -12.82 -3.62 12.04
CA SER A 129 -14.20 -3.12 11.82
C SER A 129 -14.56 -2.99 10.34
N ALA A 130 -13.61 -2.55 9.51
CA ALA A 130 -13.74 -2.42 8.07
C ALA A 130 -13.60 -3.75 7.30
N GLY A 131 -13.23 -4.84 7.98
CA GLY A 131 -13.00 -6.14 7.34
C GLY A 131 -11.83 -6.10 6.35
N VAL A 132 -10.74 -5.40 6.66
CA VAL A 132 -9.55 -5.41 5.79
C VAL A 132 -8.90 -6.79 5.76
N SER A 133 -8.37 -7.15 4.59
CA SER A 133 -7.79 -8.47 4.35
C SER A 133 -6.51 -8.66 5.14
N LEU A 134 -5.70 -7.60 5.26
CA LEU A 134 -4.41 -7.63 5.95
C LEU A 134 -4.39 -6.68 7.16
N ASN A 135 -5.05 -7.08 8.25
CA ASN A 135 -5.17 -6.29 9.49
C ASN A 135 -3.83 -5.74 10.03
N ARG A 136 -2.72 -6.49 9.87
CA ARG A 136 -1.38 -6.04 10.29
C ARG A 136 -0.89 -4.77 9.58
N TYR A 137 -1.40 -4.48 8.38
CA TYR A 137 -1.04 -3.30 7.59
C TYR A 137 -2.00 -2.12 7.80
N THR A 138 -2.98 -2.22 8.70
CA THR A 138 -3.85 -1.09 9.09
C THR A 138 -3.07 0.20 9.36
N PRO A 139 -1.93 0.18 10.10
CA PRO A 139 -1.08 1.35 10.27
C PRO A 139 -0.61 2.00 8.96
N LEU A 140 -0.23 1.18 7.99
CA LEU A 140 0.25 1.62 6.69
C LEU A 140 -0.90 2.22 5.86
N TYR A 141 -2.06 1.55 5.83
CA TYR A 141 -3.25 2.05 5.14
C TYR A 141 -3.68 3.40 5.68
N LEU A 142 -3.74 3.56 7.01
CA LEU A 142 -4.05 4.84 7.63
C LEU A 142 -3.00 5.91 7.30
N THR A 143 -1.70 5.56 7.32
CA THR A 143 -0.65 6.51 6.93
C THR A 143 -0.83 7.02 5.49
N ARG A 144 -1.19 6.14 4.56
CA ARG A 144 -1.48 6.51 3.17
C ARG A 144 -2.74 7.37 3.06
N MET A 145 -3.82 6.99 3.72
CA MET A 145 -5.08 7.76 3.71
C MET A 145 -4.94 9.15 4.34
N LEU A 146 -4.13 9.29 5.40
CA LEU A 146 -3.76 10.59 5.97
C LEU A 146 -2.96 11.43 4.95
N GLY A 147 -2.04 10.81 4.20
CA GLY A 147 -1.29 11.47 3.14
C GLY A 147 -2.14 11.91 1.95
N LEU A 148 -3.19 11.16 1.63
CA LEU A 148 -4.19 11.51 0.61
C LEU A 148 -5.21 12.55 1.10
N GLY A 149 -5.23 12.87 2.40
CA GLY A 149 -6.20 13.81 2.97
C GLY A 149 -7.62 13.27 3.07
N LEU A 150 -7.83 11.96 3.03
CA LEU A 150 -9.14 11.30 3.16
C LEU A 150 -9.51 10.98 4.61
N ALA A 151 -8.50 10.83 5.46
CA ALA A 151 -8.65 10.62 6.89
C ALA A 151 -7.86 11.68 7.65
N GLN A 152 -8.21 11.89 8.91
CA GLN A 152 -7.50 12.80 9.82
C GLN A 152 -7.40 12.22 11.22
N ILE A 153 -6.32 12.61 11.92
CA ILE A 153 -6.10 12.25 13.32
C ILE A 153 -6.66 13.35 14.23
N GLY A 154 -7.60 12.97 15.10
CA GLY A 154 -8.19 13.82 16.13
C GLY A 154 -7.62 13.56 17.53
N PRO A 155 -8.07 14.35 18.53
CA PRO A 155 -7.70 14.14 19.94
C PRO A 155 -8.20 12.78 20.46
N GLU A 156 -7.75 12.41 21.66
CA GLU A 156 -8.29 11.26 22.40
C GLU A 156 -9.77 11.49 22.72
N ALA A 157 -10.58 10.45 22.53
CA ALA A 157 -12.01 10.44 22.82
C ALA A 157 -12.27 9.55 24.04
N PRO A 158 -12.65 10.10 25.20
CA PRO A 158 -12.89 9.33 26.42
C PRO A 158 -13.93 8.21 26.28
N GLU A 159 -14.91 8.41 25.40
CA GLU A 159 -15.96 7.44 25.08
C GLU A 159 -15.43 6.14 24.42
N LEU A 160 -14.23 6.16 23.84
CA LEU A 160 -13.58 4.99 23.23
C LEU A 160 -12.62 4.27 24.19
N TYR A 161 -12.74 4.48 25.51
CA TYR A 161 -11.82 3.94 26.51
C TYR A 161 -11.64 2.41 26.37
N ASP A 162 -12.74 1.66 26.31
CA ASP A 162 -12.70 0.20 26.21
C ASP A 162 -12.03 -0.26 24.90
N ASP A 163 -12.25 0.48 23.79
CA ASP A 163 -11.61 0.18 22.52
C ASP A 163 -10.11 0.48 22.53
N TYR A 164 -9.66 1.51 23.25
CA TYR A 164 -8.24 1.75 23.48
C TYR A 164 -7.60 0.62 24.29
N GLU A 165 -8.24 0.17 25.37
CA GLU A 165 -7.73 -0.94 26.17
C GLU A 165 -7.64 -2.22 25.34
N MET A 166 -8.67 -2.52 24.54
CA MET A 166 -8.64 -3.62 23.59
C MET A 166 -7.49 -3.46 22.58
N LEU A 167 -7.29 -2.27 22.01
CA LEU A 167 -6.21 -2.01 21.05
C LEU A 167 -4.82 -2.20 21.67
N LEU A 168 -4.63 -1.88 22.96
CA LEU A 168 -3.36 -2.10 23.66
C LEU A 168 -3.03 -3.60 23.85
N THR A 169 -4.04 -4.47 23.76
CA THR A 169 -3.81 -5.93 23.78
C THR A 169 -3.34 -6.49 22.43
N ASP A 170 -3.43 -5.71 21.34
CA ASP A 170 -3.07 -6.16 19.99
C ASP A 170 -1.60 -6.62 19.93
N PRO A 171 -1.29 -7.77 19.30
CA PRO A 171 0.07 -8.29 19.22
C PRO A 171 1.08 -7.30 18.63
N THR A 172 0.67 -6.49 17.64
CA THR A 172 1.53 -5.49 16.99
C THR A 172 1.86 -4.36 17.96
N VAL A 173 0.87 -3.91 18.73
CA VAL A 173 1.04 -2.86 19.74
C VAL A 173 1.88 -3.35 20.91
N ARG A 174 1.65 -4.58 21.37
CA ARG A 174 2.46 -5.21 22.44
C ARG A 174 3.92 -5.39 22.03
N ALA A 175 4.17 -5.80 20.78
CA ALA A 175 5.53 -5.89 20.24
C ALA A 175 6.21 -4.51 20.20
N ALA A 176 5.51 -3.48 19.71
CA ALA A 176 6.02 -2.12 19.68
C ALA A 176 6.29 -1.56 21.09
N LEU A 177 5.42 -1.84 22.07
CA LEU A 177 5.64 -1.48 23.47
C LEU A 177 6.91 -2.13 24.02
N GLY A 178 7.19 -3.39 23.68
CA GLY A 178 8.43 -4.07 24.05
C GLY A 178 9.67 -3.42 23.44
N LEU A 179 9.62 -3.15 22.13
CA LEU A 179 10.72 -2.53 21.38
C LEU A 179 11.02 -1.09 21.81
N ALA A 180 10.00 -0.32 22.14
CA ALA A 180 10.14 1.08 22.51
C ALA A 180 10.72 1.30 23.92
N ARG A 181 10.81 0.26 24.77
CA ARG A 181 11.36 0.41 26.13
C ARG A 181 12.85 0.72 26.08
N ARG A 182 13.31 1.59 26.99
CA ARG A 182 14.75 1.87 27.19
C ARG A 182 15.15 1.61 28.63
N GLY A 183 15.73 0.43 28.86
CA GLY A 183 16.08 -0.05 30.20
C GLY A 183 14.82 -0.13 31.08
N ILE A 184 14.82 0.63 32.18
CA ILE A 184 13.71 0.67 33.13
C ILE A 184 12.56 1.58 32.63
N ARG A 185 12.82 2.49 31.69
CA ARG A 185 11.81 3.46 31.23
C ARG A 185 10.79 2.78 30.30
N ALA A 186 9.52 2.90 30.67
CA ALA A 186 8.39 2.40 29.88
C ALA A 186 8.18 3.23 28.61
N ALA A 187 7.68 2.59 27.55
CA ALA A 187 7.27 3.26 26.33
C ALA A 187 6.10 4.23 26.61
N ARG A 188 6.04 5.31 25.84
CA ARG A 188 4.95 6.29 25.93
C ARG A 188 3.85 5.92 24.95
N VAL A 189 2.64 5.71 25.46
CA VAL A 189 1.43 5.50 24.67
C VAL A 189 0.77 6.85 24.42
N ILE A 190 0.45 7.15 23.16
CA ILE A 190 -0.28 8.35 22.76
C ILE A 190 -1.57 7.91 22.09
N ARG A 191 -2.71 8.18 22.76
CA ARG A 191 -4.05 7.86 22.27
C ARG A 191 -4.62 9.02 21.45
N ARG A 192 -5.26 8.68 20.34
CA ARG A 192 -5.83 9.60 19.35
C ARG A 192 -7.06 8.95 18.72
N THR A 193 -7.75 9.67 17.85
CA THR A 193 -8.83 9.12 17.04
C THR A 193 -8.51 9.27 15.57
N VAL A 194 -9.10 8.42 14.72
CA VAL A 194 -9.18 8.64 13.28
C VAL A 194 -10.63 8.84 12.89
N ARG A 195 -10.86 9.83 12.02
CA ARG A 195 -12.15 10.16 11.42
C ARG A 195 -11.93 10.48 9.94
N MET A 196 -13.01 10.46 9.15
CA MET A 196 -12.98 10.99 7.79
C MET A 196 -12.75 12.51 7.81
N THR A 197 -12.10 13.03 6.77
CA THR A 197 -12.00 14.48 6.54
C THR A 197 -13.23 15.00 5.80
N ASP A 198 -13.39 16.32 5.76
CA ASP A 198 -14.42 16.97 4.94
C ASP A 198 -14.28 16.60 3.45
N LEU A 199 -13.03 16.52 2.93
CA LEU A 199 -12.75 16.06 1.57
C LEU A 199 -13.17 14.60 1.36
N GLY A 200 -12.88 13.72 2.33
CA GLY A 200 -13.29 12.32 2.27
C GLY A 200 -14.81 12.17 2.27
N GLN A 201 -15.52 13.01 3.03
CA GLN A 201 -16.98 13.08 3.05
C GLN A 201 -17.53 13.57 1.71
N GLU A 202 -16.99 14.67 1.16
CA GLU A 202 -17.41 15.20 -0.14
C GLU A 202 -17.21 14.17 -1.26
N LEU A 203 -16.07 13.47 -1.26
CA LEU A 203 -15.79 12.37 -2.18
C LEU A 203 -16.81 11.23 -2.04
N TRP A 204 -17.11 10.82 -0.81
CA TRP A 204 -18.04 9.71 -0.55
C TRP A 204 -19.47 10.02 -0.97
N GLU A 205 -19.93 11.25 -0.73
CA GLU A 205 -21.25 11.73 -1.13
C GLU A 205 -21.37 11.88 -2.65
N ALA A 206 -20.28 12.20 -3.36
CA ALA A 206 -20.30 12.32 -4.81
C ALA A 206 -20.46 10.96 -5.54
N ILE A 207 -20.17 9.83 -4.87
CA ILE A 207 -20.20 8.49 -5.47
C ILE A 207 -21.37 7.61 -4.99
N THR A 208 -22.15 8.06 -4.00
CA THR A 208 -23.26 7.30 -3.40
C THR A 208 -24.61 7.85 -3.84
#